data_AF-A0A194S514-F1
#
_entry.id   AF-A0A194S514-F1
#
_cell.length_a   1.000
_cell.length_b   1.000
_cell.length_c   1.000
_cell.angle_alpha   90.00
_cell.angle_beta   90.00
_cell.angle_gamma   90.00
#
_symmetry.space_group_name_H-M   'P 1'
#
loop_
_entity.id
_entity.type
_entity.pdbx_description
1 polymer ?
#
loop_
_entity_poly.entity_id
_entity_poly.type
_entity_poly.pdbx_seq_one_letter_code
_entity_poly.pdbx_strand_id
1 'polypeptide(L)'
;MLGLYINQTSPYASLNTLHFWKGYPHDALPALTKWYYLVSTAFYLNQIIVINLEAPRKDYYQMFAHHIITAVLMMFSYVLNWTRIGNTILCTMDLVDILLPLAKLFKYTGRHKASDGTFAAFLVCWIVTRHVIFGRIIWSVVSEPQTVLEYDWRSEDGYYFSHNTQRYFAVLLLALQLLICMWLAMILRVLYNMFVTGSAEDNRSDDEDDGEGDDEPPRPAAVKANGHHSNGGVESRKSR
;
A
#
# COMPACT_ATOMS: atom_id res chain seq x y z
N MET A 1 -6.34 -12.93 5.26
CA MET A 1 -6.98 -12.51 6.54
C MET A 1 -6.65 -13.38 7.76
N LEU A 2 -5.76 -14.38 7.64
CA LEU A 2 -5.30 -15.18 8.79
C LEU A 2 -4.51 -14.33 9.81
N GLY A 3 -3.70 -13.38 9.35
CA GLY A 3 -2.98 -12.44 10.22
C GLY A 3 -3.91 -11.61 11.10
N LEU A 4 -5.00 -11.06 10.55
CA LEU A 4 -5.98 -10.30 11.34
C LEU A 4 -6.68 -11.17 12.38
N TYR A 5 -7.02 -12.41 12.02
CA TYR A 5 -7.57 -13.37 12.96
C TYR A 5 -6.60 -13.66 14.12
N ILE A 6 -5.31 -13.88 13.82
CA ILE A 6 -4.26 -14.06 14.84
C ILE A 6 -4.11 -12.81 15.69
N ASN A 7 -4.13 -11.62 15.09
CA ASN A 7 -4.01 -10.36 15.80
C ASN A 7 -5.19 -10.11 16.75
N GLN A 8 -6.42 -10.38 16.29
CA GLN A 8 -7.65 -10.20 17.06
C GLN A 8 -7.83 -11.23 18.19
N THR A 9 -7.27 -12.43 18.03
CA THR A 9 -7.27 -13.48 19.06
C THR A 9 -6.09 -13.37 20.03
N SER A 10 -5.14 -12.46 19.76
CA SER A 10 -3.96 -12.24 20.59
C SER A 10 -4.19 -11.13 21.62
N PRO A 11 -3.48 -11.14 22.77
CA PRO A 11 -3.64 -10.14 23.84
C PRO A 11 -3.28 -8.70 23.43
N TYR A 12 -2.71 -8.48 22.24
CA TYR A 12 -2.38 -7.18 21.66
C TYR A 12 -3.40 -6.69 20.61
N ALA A 13 -4.54 -7.37 20.45
CA ALA A 13 -5.61 -7.06 19.48
C ALA A 13 -6.09 -5.60 19.49
N SER A 14 -6.08 -4.94 20.65
CA SER A 14 -6.60 -3.58 20.86
C SER A 14 -5.54 -2.48 20.76
N LEU A 15 -4.40 -2.75 20.11
CA LEU A 15 -3.22 -1.87 20.13
C LEU A 15 -2.67 -1.64 21.56
N ASN A 16 -2.90 -2.60 22.44
CA ASN A 16 -2.28 -2.63 23.76
C ASN A 16 -0.82 -3.10 23.60
N THR A 17 -0.01 -2.21 23.03
CA THR A 17 1.37 -2.40 22.61
C THR A 17 2.28 -2.90 23.72
N LEU A 18 1.91 -2.66 24.98
CA LEU A 18 2.62 -3.19 26.15
C LEU A 18 2.72 -4.72 26.14
N HIS A 19 1.73 -5.40 25.56
CA HIS A 19 1.71 -6.87 25.42
C HIS A 19 2.68 -7.38 24.34
N PHE A 20 3.33 -6.50 23.58
CA PHE A 20 4.47 -6.88 22.75
C PHE A 20 5.68 -7.26 23.59
N TRP A 21 5.80 -6.73 24.81
CA TRP A 21 6.96 -6.92 25.68
C TRP A 21 6.67 -7.83 26.87
N LYS A 22 5.42 -7.87 27.35
CA LYS A 22 5.03 -8.75 28.45
C LYS A 22 5.23 -10.22 28.12
N GLY A 23 6.04 -10.89 28.93
CA GLY A 23 6.38 -12.29 28.76
C GLY A 23 7.42 -12.55 27.67
N TYR A 24 8.20 -11.53 27.29
CA TYR A 24 9.40 -11.70 26.47
C TYR A 24 10.47 -12.48 27.27
N PRO A 25 11.15 -13.50 26.68
CA PRO A 25 11.15 -13.88 25.26
C PRO A 25 9.98 -14.76 24.82
N HIS A 26 9.51 -14.57 23.57
CA HIS A 26 8.39 -15.32 22.97
C HIS A 26 8.87 -16.48 22.10
N ASP A 27 9.54 -17.45 22.73
CA ASP A 27 10.14 -18.61 22.08
C ASP A 27 9.11 -19.67 21.66
N ALA A 28 8.06 -19.88 22.47
CA ALA A 28 6.99 -20.83 22.20
C ALA A 28 5.87 -20.20 21.34
N LEU A 29 6.00 -20.31 20.02
CA LEU A 29 4.96 -19.89 19.07
C LEU A 29 4.01 -21.04 18.72
N PRO A 30 2.67 -20.81 18.74
CA PRO A 30 1.72 -21.77 18.20
C PRO A 30 2.07 -22.14 16.75
N ALA A 31 1.90 -23.41 16.39
CA ALA A 31 2.30 -23.94 15.08
C ALA A 31 1.71 -23.12 13.91
N LEU A 32 0.45 -22.68 14.03
CA LEU A 32 -0.23 -21.85 13.03
C LEU A 32 0.42 -20.48 12.87
N THR A 33 0.76 -19.82 13.98
CA THR A 33 1.44 -18.51 13.96
C THR A 33 2.83 -18.63 13.37
N LYS A 34 3.56 -19.68 13.75
CA LYS A 34 4.90 -19.96 13.21
C LYS A 34 4.83 -20.23 11.70
N TRP A 35 3.89 -21.06 11.25
CA TRP A 35 3.70 -21.34 9.83
C TRP A 35 3.34 -20.07 9.04
N TYR A 36 2.37 -19.29 9.51
CA TYR A 36 1.96 -18.03 8.88
C TYR A 36 3.15 -17.08 8.74
N TYR A 37 3.88 -16.88 9.83
CA TYR A 37 5.00 -15.96 9.87
C TYR A 37 6.15 -16.37 8.92
N LEU A 38 6.49 -17.65 8.89
CA LEU A 38 7.55 -18.18 8.01
C LEU A 38 7.14 -18.11 6.53
N VAL A 39 5.91 -18.47 6.20
CA VAL A 39 5.40 -18.38 4.83
C VAL A 39 5.32 -16.92 4.35
N SER A 40 4.84 -16.01 5.19
CA SER A 40 4.87 -14.57 4.89
C SER A 40 6.29 -14.09 4.65
N THR A 41 7.24 -14.46 5.51
CA THR A 41 8.65 -14.08 5.34
C THR A 41 9.23 -14.63 4.02
N ALA A 42 8.95 -15.89 3.69
CA ALA A 42 9.37 -16.50 2.43
C ALA A 42 8.75 -15.81 1.21
N PHE A 43 7.47 -15.41 1.30
CA PHE A 43 6.79 -14.64 0.26
C PHE A 43 7.48 -13.29 0.02
N TYR A 44 7.81 -12.53 1.08
CA TYR A 44 8.52 -11.26 0.94
C TYR A 44 9.94 -11.43 0.38
N LEU A 45 10.65 -12.49 0.74
CA LEU A 45 11.95 -12.82 0.13
C LEU A 45 11.80 -13.14 -1.36
N ASN A 46 10.76 -13.88 -1.73
CA ASN A 46 10.46 -14.15 -3.14
C ASN A 46 10.14 -12.86 -3.93
N GLN A 47 9.43 -11.90 -3.32
CA GLN A 47 9.15 -10.61 -3.98
C GLN A 47 10.40 -9.82 -4.35
N ILE A 48 11.52 -10.00 -3.63
CA ILE A 48 12.81 -9.41 -3.99
C ILE A 48 13.31 -9.97 -5.33
N ILE A 49 13.07 -11.25 -5.62
CA ILE A 49 13.44 -11.85 -6.91
C ILE A 49 12.48 -11.38 -8.00
N VAL A 50 11.17 -11.44 -7.72
CA VAL A 50 10.12 -11.08 -8.68
C VAL A 50 10.28 -9.65 -9.20
N ILE A 51 10.55 -8.68 -8.32
CA ILE A 51 10.72 -7.29 -8.75
C ILE A 51 11.90 -7.08 -9.69
N ASN A 52 12.95 -7.91 -9.61
CA ASN A 52 14.09 -7.86 -10.54
C ASN A 52 13.78 -8.53 -11.89
N LEU A 53 12.74 -9.36 -11.95
CA LEU A 53 12.28 -10.01 -13.19
C LEU A 53 11.23 -9.16 -13.91
N GLU A 54 10.44 -8.38 -13.18
CA GLU A 54 9.47 -7.44 -13.75
C GLU A 54 10.16 -6.26 -14.44
N ALA A 55 9.51 -5.70 -15.46
CA ALA A 55 9.98 -4.47 -16.11
C ALA A 55 10.06 -3.33 -15.07
N PRO A 56 11.18 -2.58 -15.01
CA PRO A 56 11.38 -1.56 -13.99
C PRO A 56 10.41 -0.40 -14.20
N ARG A 57 9.55 -0.18 -13.20
CA ARG A 57 8.63 0.97 -13.13
C ARG A 57 9.31 2.19 -12.50
N LYS A 58 8.69 3.37 -12.63
CA LYS A 58 9.21 4.64 -12.08
C LYS A 58 9.40 4.60 -10.54
N ASP A 59 8.72 3.71 -9.83
CA ASP A 59 8.85 3.48 -8.38
C ASP A 59 9.73 2.26 -8.01
N TYR A 60 10.48 1.70 -8.97
CA TYR A 60 11.31 0.50 -8.79
C TYR A 60 12.20 0.54 -7.54
N TYR A 61 13.04 1.57 -7.41
CA TYR A 61 13.98 1.67 -6.30
C TYR A 61 13.29 1.77 -4.94
N GLN A 62 12.12 2.42 -4.90
CA GLN A 62 11.36 2.62 -3.67
C GLN A 62 10.71 1.30 -3.23
N MET A 63 10.11 0.57 -4.17
CA MET A 63 9.54 -0.76 -3.93
C MET A 63 10.63 -1.78 -3.56
N PHE A 64 11.78 -1.74 -4.23
CA PHE A 64 12.92 -2.61 -3.92
C PHE A 64 13.47 -2.36 -2.51
N ALA A 65 13.71 -1.09 -2.15
CA ALA A 65 14.13 -0.70 -0.81
C ALA A 65 13.11 -1.14 0.25
N HIS A 66 11.82 -0.99 -0.02
CA HIS A 66 10.75 -1.47 0.85
C HIS A 66 10.80 -2.97 1.08
N HIS A 67 10.94 -3.79 0.03
CA HIS A 67 11.02 -5.24 0.15
C HIS A 67 12.26 -5.69 0.93
N ILE A 68 13.40 -5.02 0.75
CA ILE A 68 14.61 -5.28 1.55
C ILE A 68 14.34 -4.94 3.03
N ILE A 69 13.86 -3.72 3.31
CA ILE A 69 13.64 -3.27 4.70
C ILE A 69 12.62 -4.16 5.41
N THR A 70 11.50 -4.49 4.75
CA THR A 70 10.47 -5.37 5.31
C THR A 70 10.99 -6.79 5.51
N ALA A 71 11.72 -7.36 4.56
CA ALA A 71 12.33 -8.69 4.74
C ALA A 71 13.32 -8.70 5.93
N VAL A 72 14.17 -7.67 6.04
CA VAL A 72 15.11 -7.54 7.18
C VAL A 72 14.36 -7.37 8.50
N LEU A 73 13.32 -6.54 8.57
CA LEU A 73 12.48 -6.37 9.77
C LEU A 73 11.82 -7.70 10.20
N MET A 74 11.33 -8.48 9.23
CA MET A 74 10.72 -9.79 9.47
C MET A 74 11.73 -10.81 9.97
N MET A 75 12.87 -10.95 9.29
CA MET A 75 13.94 -11.86 9.75
C MET A 75 14.47 -11.46 11.13
N PHE A 76 14.71 -10.17 11.36
CA PHE A 76 15.23 -9.66 12.62
C PHE A 76 14.26 -9.88 13.77
N SER A 77 12.97 -9.59 13.57
CA SER A 77 11.96 -9.82 14.62
C SER A 77 11.69 -11.30 14.87
N TYR A 78 11.95 -12.19 13.92
CA TYR A 78 11.95 -13.63 14.16
C TYR A 78 13.15 -14.08 15.01
N VAL A 79 14.37 -13.69 14.63
CA VAL A 79 15.60 -14.11 15.33
C VAL A 79 15.64 -13.60 16.77
N LEU A 80 15.15 -12.39 17.03
CA LEU A 80 15.13 -11.80 18.38
C LEU A 80 13.91 -12.16 19.23
N ASN A 81 13.02 -13.06 18.76
CA ASN A 81 11.76 -13.40 19.43
C ASN A 81 10.80 -12.20 19.62
N TRP A 82 10.83 -11.22 18.72
CA TRP A 82 9.92 -10.05 18.65
C TRP A 82 8.77 -10.28 17.67
N THR A 83 8.37 -11.54 17.49
CA THR A 83 7.41 -12.01 16.48
C THR A 83 6.01 -11.40 16.63
N ARG A 84 5.59 -11.02 17.84
CA ARG A 84 4.33 -10.28 18.07
C ARG A 84 4.34 -8.92 17.36
N ILE A 85 5.47 -8.21 17.40
CA ILE A 85 5.65 -6.93 16.73
C ILE A 85 5.66 -7.14 15.22
N GLY A 86 6.46 -8.09 14.73
CA GLY A 86 6.52 -8.44 13.31
C GLY A 86 5.15 -8.86 12.74
N ASN A 87 4.39 -9.66 13.47
CA ASN A 87 3.03 -10.07 13.08
C ASN A 87 2.09 -8.87 12.97
N THR A 88 2.16 -7.93 13.92
CA THR A 88 1.34 -6.71 13.88
C THR A 88 1.70 -5.85 12.66
N ILE A 89 3.00 -5.75 12.34
CA ILE A 89 3.47 -5.06 11.13
C ILE A 89 2.88 -5.75 9.89
N LEU A 90 3.02 -7.07 9.73
CA LEU A 90 2.43 -7.82 8.61
C LEU A 90 0.92 -7.56 8.45
N CYS A 91 0.17 -7.66 9.53
CA CYS A 91 -1.29 -7.48 9.50
C CYS A 91 -1.69 -6.08 9.09
N THR A 92 -0.95 -5.09 9.60
CA THR A 92 -1.15 -3.69 9.25
C THR A 92 -0.85 -3.51 7.77
N MET A 93 0.19 -4.17 7.26
CA MET A 93 0.62 -4.14 5.86
C MET A 93 -0.45 -4.70 4.91
N ASP A 94 -0.88 -5.94 5.10
CA ASP A 94 -1.75 -6.63 4.15
C ASP A 94 -3.19 -6.06 4.07
N LEU A 95 -3.70 -5.41 5.12
CA LEU A 95 -5.12 -5.05 5.21
C LEU A 95 -5.57 -4.06 4.12
N VAL A 96 -4.72 -3.09 3.78
CA VAL A 96 -5.08 -2.02 2.84
C VAL A 96 -4.85 -2.45 1.39
N ASP A 97 -3.95 -3.40 1.16
CA ASP A 97 -3.49 -3.81 -0.17
C ASP A 97 -4.58 -4.53 -0.97
N ILE A 98 -5.67 -4.97 -0.33
CA ILE A 98 -6.85 -5.53 -1.00
C ILE A 98 -7.79 -4.45 -1.57
N LEU A 99 -7.79 -3.24 -1.00
CA LEU A 99 -8.76 -2.20 -1.34
C LEU A 99 -8.43 -1.51 -2.68
N LEU A 100 -7.14 -1.36 -3.02
CA LEU A 100 -6.72 -0.77 -4.31
C LEU A 100 -7.11 -1.62 -5.52
N PRO A 101 -6.77 -2.92 -5.58
CA PRO A 101 -7.22 -3.77 -6.68
C PRO A 101 -8.74 -3.86 -6.76
N LEU A 102 -9.43 -3.84 -5.61
CA LEU A 102 -10.89 -3.84 -5.57
C LEU A 102 -11.49 -2.56 -6.18
N ALA A 103 -10.93 -1.40 -5.89
CA ALA A 103 -11.35 -0.14 -6.51
C ALA A 103 -11.16 -0.20 -8.04
N LYS A 104 -10.01 -0.70 -8.51
CA LYS A 104 -9.74 -0.88 -9.94
C LYS A 104 -10.74 -1.85 -10.60
N LEU A 105 -11.08 -2.96 -9.93
CA LEU A 105 -12.08 -3.92 -10.43
C LEU A 105 -13.47 -3.29 -10.59
N PHE A 106 -13.90 -2.45 -9.64
CA PHE A 106 -15.16 -1.72 -9.79
C PHE A 106 -15.13 -0.71 -10.94
N LYS A 107 -13.98 -0.10 -11.21
CA LYS A 107 -13.79 0.76 -12.38
C LYS A 107 -13.92 -0.04 -13.69
N TYR A 108 -13.29 -1.22 -13.78
CA TYR A 108 -13.38 -2.08 -14.97
C TYR A 108 -14.77 -2.65 -15.23
N THR A 109 -15.55 -2.89 -14.18
CA THR A 109 -16.95 -3.37 -14.30
C THR A 109 -17.95 -2.25 -14.55
N GLY A 110 -17.50 -1.02 -14.81
CA GLY A 110 -18.36 0.15 -15.08
C GLY A 110 -19.08 0.71 -13.85
N ARG A 111 -18.73 0.27 -12.63
CA ARG A 111 -19.37 0.70 -11.37
C ARG A 111 -18.60 1.86 -10.74
N HIS A 112 -18.55 3.00 -11.43
CA HIS A 112 -17.75 4.17 -11.02
C HIS A 112 -18.04 4.67 -9.59
N LYS A 113 -19.31 4.76 -9.16
CA LYS A 113 -19.65 5.16 -7.77
C LYS A 113 -19.06 4.20 -6.71
N ALA A 114 -19.03 2.90 -7.01
CA ALA A 114 -18.46 1.90 -6.10
C ALA A 114 -16.93 1.95 -6.10
N SER A 115 -16.32 2.23 -7.26
CA SER A 115 -14.88 2.50 -7.39
C SER A 115 -14.45 3.68 -6.52
N ASP A 116 -15.14 4.83 -6.66
CA ASP A 116 -14.81 6.05 -5.91
C ASP A 116 -14.99 5.85 -4.40
N GLY A 117 -16.09 5.19 -4.00
CA GLY A 117 -16.32 4.82 -2.60
C GLY A 117 -15.24 3.89 -2.03
N THR A 118 -14.78 2.91 -2.83
CA THR A 118 -13.71 1.99 -2.41
C THR A 118 -12.35 2.69 -2.36
N PHE A 119 -12.10 3.65 -3.26
CA PHE A 119 -10.90 4.48 -3.25
C PHE A 119 -10.86 5.41 -2.02
N ALA A 120 -11.99 6.01 -1.65
CA ALA A 120 -12.11 6.80 -0.42
C ALA A 120 -11.88 5.92 0.83
N ALA A 121 -12.48 4.72 0.87
CA ALA A 121 -12.26 3.76 1.94
C ALA A 121 -10.79 3.33 2.02
N PHE A 122 -10.14 3.10 0.87
CA PHE A 122 -8.70 2.84 0.77
C PHE A 122 -7.89 3.96 1.43
N LEU A 123 -8.15 5.23 1.11
CA LEU A 123 -7.39 6.35 1.66
C LEU A 123 -7.51 6.45 3.19
N VAL A 124 -8.74 6.34 3.71
CA VAL A 124 -8.98 6.36 5.16
C VAL A 124 -8.26 5.20 5.84
N CYS A 125 -8.41 4.00 5.28
CA CYS A 125 -7.79 2.79 5.79
C CYS A 125 -6.25 2.86 5.74
N TRP A 126 -5.69 3.40 4.66
CA TRP A 126 -4.27 3.68 4.49
C TRP A 126 -3.77 4.56 5.63
N ILE A 127 -4.36 5.73 5.86
CA ILE A 127 -3.90 6.66 6.90
C ILE A 127 -3.94 6.02 8.29
N VAL A 128 -5.05 5.35 8.64
CA VAL A 128 -5.21 4.72 9.95
C VAL A 128 -4.17 3.63 10.17
N THR A 129 -4.03 2.70 9.23
CA THR A 129 -3.11 1.56 9.39
C THR A 129 -1.64 2.00 9.31
N ARG A 130 -1.29 2.84 8.33
CA ARG A 130 0.11 3.17 7.99
C ARG A 130 0.71 4.34 8.76
N HIS A 131 -0.10 5.22 9.33
CA HIS A 131 0.40 6.36 10.11
C HIS A 131 0.00 6.29 11.57
N VAL A 132 -1.24 5.91 11.89
CA VAL A 132 -1.68 5.83 13.29
C VAL A 132 -1.20 4.54 13.95
N ILE A 133 -1.54 3.38 13.38
CA ILE A 133 -1.17 2.08 13.95
C ILE A 133 0.34 1.86 13.84
N PHE A 134 0.93 2.06 12.67
CA PHE A 134 2.39 1.88 12.49
C PHE A 134 3.20 2.89 13.33
N GLY A 135 2.74 4.14 13.45
CA GLY A 135 3.35 5.12 14.36
C GLY A 135 3.29 4.69 15.83
N ARG A 136 2.18 4.06 16.25
CA ARG A 136 2.05 3.46 17.58
C ARG A 136 3.03 2.29 17.81
N ILE A 137 3.28 1.47 16.79
CA ILE A 137 4.29 0.39 16.87
C ILE A 137 5.69 0.98 17.06
N ILE A 138 6.04 2.03 16.32
CA ILE A 138 7.33 2.73 16.46
C ILE A 138 7.48 3.28 17.89
N TRP A 139 6.45 3.97 18.39
CA TRP A 139 6.45 4.49 19.76
C TRP A 139 6.65 3.39 20.79
N SER A 140 5.94 2.27 20.63
CA SER A 140 6.09 1.10 21.49
C SER A 140 7.52 0.57 21.51
N VAL A 141 8.18 0.46 20.35
CA VAL A 141 9.57 -0.02 20.26
C VAL A 141 10.57 0.90 20.94
N VAL A 142 10.33 2.21 20.90
CA VAL A 142 11.28 3.19 21.45
C VAL A 142 11.07 3.37 22.96
N SER A 143 9.83 3.46 23.43
CA SER A 143 9.51 3.96 24.78
C SER A 143 9.09 2.88 25.77
N GLU A 144 8.30 1.88 25.35
CA GLU A 144 7.71 0.90 26.27
C GLU A 144 8.70 -0.14 26.84
N PRO A 145 9.65 -0.72 26.08
CA PRO A 145 10.51 -1.76 26.63
C PRO A 145 11.40 -1.24 27.75
N GLN A 146 11.73 0.06 27.79
CA GLN A 146 12.50 0.66 28.87
C GLN A 146 11.82 0.56 30.24
N THR A 147 10.51 0.32 30.26
CA THR A 147 9.70 0.21 31.49
C THR A 147 9.42 -1.24 31.91
N VAL A 148 9.67 -2.21 31.02
CA VAL A 148 9.27 -3.62 31.20
C VAL A 148 10.45 -4.58 31.08
N LEU A 149 11.50 -4.20 30.35
CA LEU A 149 12.64 -5.05 30.01
C LEU A 149 13.95 -4.45 30.48
N GLU A 150 14.86 -5.33 30.89
CA GLU A 150 16.24 -4.98 31.19
C GLU A 150 17.10 -5.11 29.94
N TYR A 151 18.11 -4.26 29.81
CA TYR A 151 19.06 -4.35 28.70
C TYR A 151 20.06 -5.47 28.98
N ASP A 152 19.87 -6.61 28.33
CA ASP A 152 20.65 -7.82 28.57
C ASP A 152 20.72 -8.71 27.30
N TRP A 153 21.75 -9.54 27.24
CA TRP A 153 21.98 -10.49 26.16
C TRP A 153 22.25 -11.87 26.74
N ARG A 154 21.19 -12.69 26.85
CA ARG A 154 21.25 -14.07 27.33
C ARG A 154 20.80 -15.01 26.23
N SER A 155 21.78 -15.57 25.51
CA SER A 155 21.53 -16.50 24.40
C SER A 155 20.90 -17.82 24.86
N GLU A 156 21.15 -18.24 26.10
CA GLU A 156 20.63 -19.50 26.66
C GLU A 156 19.11 -19.44 26.86
N ASP A 157 18.59 -18.29 27.28
CA ASP A 157 17.17 -18.06 27.53
C ASP A 157 16.43 -17.51 26.28
N GLY A 158 17.12 -17.32 25.16
CA GLY A 158 16.56 -16.68 23.96
C GLY A 158 16.24 -15.18 24.14
N TYR A 159 16.90 -14.53 25.11
CA TYR A 159 16.72 -13.11 25.44
C TYR A 159 17.78 -12.26 24.72
N TYR A 160 17.33 -11.47 23.74
CA TYR A 160 18.20 -10.69 22.86
C TYR A 160 17.80 -9.21 22.83
N PHE A 161 17.76 -8.56 24.00
CA PHE A 161 17.35 -7.16 24.11
C PHE A 161 18.51 -6.25 24.55
N SER A 162 19.20 -5.66 23.57
CA SER A 162 20.27 -4.69 23.78
C SER A 162 19.90 -3.30 23.24
N HIS A 163 20.62 -2.26 23.68
CA HIS A 163 20.48 -0.91 23.10
C HIS A 163 20.72 -0.90 21.59
N ASN A 164 21.66 -1.71 21.10
CA ASN A 164 21.99 -1.78 19.68
C ASN A 164 20.85 -2.41 18.89
N THR A 165 20.34 -3.57 19.32
CA THR A 165 19.21 -4.24 18.66
C THR A 165 17.96 -3.37 18.62
N GLN A 166 17.66 -2.66 19.71
CA GLN A 166 16.55 -1.72 19.76
C GLN A 166 16.73 -0.58 18.73
N ARG A 167 17.92 0.04 18.70
CA ARG A 167 18.22 1.14 17.75
C ARG A 167 18.15 0.67 16.30
N TYR A 168 18.75 -0.47 15.97
CA TYR A 168 18.71 -1.01 14.61
C TYR A 168 17.27 -1.27 14.14
N PHE A 169 16.45 -1.89 14.97
CA PHE A 169 15.06 -2.15 14.65
C PHE A 169 14.25 -0.85 14.50
N ALA A 170 14.45 0.11 15.40
CA ALA A 170 13.79 1.43 15.32
C ALA A 170 14.16 2.19 14.05
N VAL A 171 15.45 2.18 13.64
CA VAL A 171 15.90 2.80 12.39
C VAL A 171 15.23 2.17 11.17
N LEU A 172 15.12 0.83 11.12
CA LEU A 172 14.43 0.14 10.03
C LEU A 172 12.94 0.50 9.98
N LEU A 173 12.27 0.60 11.12
CA LEU A 173 10.86 1.02 11.18
C LEU A 173 10.68 2.47 10.73
N LEU A 174 11.58 3.37 11.12
CA LEU A 174 11.55 4.76 10.68
C LEU A 174 11.83 4.88 9.18
N ALA A 175 12.80 4.13 8.65
CA ALA A 175 13.05 4.07 7.21
C ALA A 175 11.81 3.60 6.43
N LEU A 176 11.13 2.58 6.94
CA LEU A 176 9.86 2.12 6.37
C LEU A 176 8.76 3.20 6.48
N GLN A 177 8.67 3.92 7.60
CA GLN A 177 7.71 5.02 7.78
C GLN A 177 7.96 6.15 6.78
N LEU A 178 9.22 6.49 6.47
CA LEU A 178 9.57 7.51 5.49
C LEU A 178 9.11 7.14 4.09
N LEU A 179 9.31 5.88 3.66
CA LEU A 179 8.80 5.38 2.38
C LEU A 179 7.27 5.50 2.33
N ILE A 180 6.60 5.14 3.42
CA ILE A 180 5.14 5.23 3.56
C ILE A 180 4.63 6.68 3.48
N CYS A 181 5.31 7.63 4.11
CA CYS A 181 4.97 9.05 4.01
C CYS A 181 5.14 9.58 2.59
N MET A 182 6.17 9.14 1.88
CA MET A 182 6.40 9.49 0.48
C MET A 182 5.29 8.91 -0.44
N TRP A 183 4.84 7.67 -0.21
CA TRP A 183 3.67 7.13 -0.92
C TRP A 183 2.38 7.89 -0.60
N LEU A 184 2.15 8.29 0.66
CA LEU A 184 1.01 9.15 1.00
C LEU A 184 1.07 10.46 0.21
N ALA A 185 2.23 11.09 0.10
CA ALA A 185 2.40 12.32 -0.68
C ALA A 185 2.04 12.12 -2.17
N MET A 186 2.40 10.97 -2.76
CA MET A 186 2.00 10.63 -4.13
C MET A 186 0.48 10.41 -4.26
N ILE A 187 -0.16 9.72 -3.30
CA ILE A 187 -1.62 9.53 -3.28
C ILE A 187 -2.34 10.89 -3.18
N LEU A 188 -1.88 11.78 -2.29
CA LEU A 188 -2.44 13.12 -2.13
C LEU A 188 -2.25 13.99 -3.38
N ARG A 189 -1.13 13.83 -4.08
CA ARG A 189 -0.88 14.51 -5.36
C ARG A 189 -1.87 14.08 -6.44
N VAL A 190 -2.13 12.78 -6.57
CA VAL A 190 -3.15 12.25 -7.50
C VAL A 190 -4.54 12.78 -7.16
N LEU A 191 -4.89 12.79 -5.87
CA LEU A 191 -6.15 13.37 -5.39
C LEU A 191 -6.29 14.85 -5.75
N TYR A 192 -5.25 15.65 -5.49
CA TYR A 192 -5.24 17.08 -5.82
C TYR A 192 -5.43 17.30 -7.32
N ASN A 193 -4.69 16.58 -8.16
CA ASN A 193 -4.82 16.66 -9.61
C ASN A 193 -6.26 16.31 -10.05
N MET A 194 -6.84 15.22 -9.52
CA MET A 194 -8.20 14.81 -9.84
C MET A 194 -9.24 15.91 -9.54
N PHE A 195 -9.10 16.63 -8.42
CA PHE A 195 -10.03 17.72 -8.06
C PHE A 195 -9.81 19.01 -8.85
N VAL A 196 -8.58 19.30 -9.29
CA VAL A 196 -8.23 20.55 -9.96
C VAL A 196 -8.35 20.47 -11.48
N THR A 197 -7.87 19.40 -12.10
CA THR A 197 -7.83 19.25 -13.57
C THR A 197 -8.89 18.30 -14.12
N GLY A 198 -9.60 17.54 -13.26
CA GLY A 198 -10.59 16.56 -13.70
C GLY A 198 -9.99 15.34 -14.44
N SER A 199 -8.66 15.25 -14.53
CA SER A 199 -7.93 14.10 -15.08
C SER A 199 -7.29 13.30 -13.94
N ALA A 200 -7.55 11.99 -13.91
CA ALA A 200 -6.96 11.04 -12.97
C ALA A 200 -5.72 10.36 -13.58
N GLU A 201 -4.85 11.14 -14.21
CA GLU A 201 -3.57 10.64 -14.74
C GLU A 201 -2.68 10.17 -13.59
N ASP A 202 -2.42 8.87 -13.60
CA ASP A 202 -1.50 8.18 -12.70
C ASP A 202 -0.10 8.23 -13.31
N ASN A 203 0.79 9.07 -12.78
CA ASN A 203 2.19 9.18 -13.24
C ASN A 203 3.01 7.87 -13.06
N ARG A 204 2.38 6.80 -12.56
CA ARG A 204 2.99 5.50 -12.28
C ARG A 204 2.92 4.51 -13.46
N SER A 205 2.13 4.76 -14.50
CA SER A 205 1.84 3.78 -15.59
C SER A 205 2.20 4.23 -17.01
N ASP A 206 2.94 5.31 -17.18
CA ASP A 206 3.08 5.98 -18.49
C ASP A 206 4.11 5.35 -19.45
N ASP A 207 4.30 4.02 -19.46
CA ASP A 207 5.25 3.35 -20.38
C ASP A 207 4.81 1.91 -20.79
N GLU A 208 3.50 1.64 -20.88
CA GLU A 208 2.97 0.44 -21.58
C GLU A 208 1.91 0.81 -22.63
N ASP A 209 2.14 1.85 -23.45
CA ASP A 209 1.50 2.00 -24.76
C ASP A 209 2.18 3.11 -25.58
N ASP A 210 3.33 2.83 -26.18
CA ASP A 210 3.89 3.66 -27.24
C ASP A 210 4.51 2.76 -28.30
N GLY A 211 3.67 2.26 -29.21
CA GLY A 211 4.15 1.63 -30.44
C GLY A 211 3.18 0.67 -31.11
N GLU A 212 2.03 1.15 -31.60
CA GLU A 212 1.53 0.82 -32.94
C GLU A 212 0.37 1.79 -33.30
N GLY A 213 0.52 2.47 -34.42
CA GLY A 213 -0.23 3.68 -34.75
C GLY A 213 -1.64 3.48 -35.32
N ASP A 214 -2.35 4.58 -35.43
CA ASP A 214 -2.93 5.01 -36.69
C ASP A 214 -3.26 6.51 -36.65
N ASP A 215 -2.72 7.23 -37.64
CA ASP A 215 -3.05 8.60 -37.99
C ASP A 215 -4.52 8.69 -38.44
N GLU A 216 -5.36 9.48 -37.77
CA GLU A 216 -6.53 10.10 -38.43
C GLU A 216 -6.64 11.57 -38.00
N PRO A 217 -6.50 12.55 -38.92
CA PRO A 217 -6.71 13.95 -38.58
C PRO A 217 -8.21 14.22 -38.30
N PRO A 218 -8.54 15.18 -37.41
CA PRO A 218 -9.91 15.38 -36.97
C PRO A 218 -10.81 15.87 -38.13
N ARG A 219 -11.87 15.11 -38.39
CA ARG A 219 -13.00 15.50 -39.26
C ARG A 219 -13.62 16.83 -38.76
N PRO A 220 -13.85 17.83 -39.63
CA PRO A 220 -14.48 19.08 -39.23
C PRO A 220 -15.94 18.86 -38.80
N ALA A 221 -16.33 19.57 -37.73
CA ALA A 221 -17.63 19.48 -37.09
C ALA A 221 -18.80 19.67 -38.05
N ALA A 222 -19.80 18.80 -37.94
CA ALA A 222 -21.06 18.89 -38.66
C ALA A 222 -21.79 20.20 -38.35
N VAL A 223 -22.00 20.99 -39.40
CA VAL A 223 -22.88 22.17 -39.40
C VAL A 223 -24.30 21.71 -39.09
N LYS A 224 -24.92 22.28 -38.06
CA LYS A 224 -26.35 22.10 -37.76
C LYS A 224 -27.18 22.63 -38.93
N ALA A 225 -27.82 21.73 -39.66
CA ALA A 225 -28.85 22.06 -40.63
C ALA A 225 -30.05 22.67 -39.90
N ASN A 226 -30.26 23.97 -40.07
CA ASN A 226 -31.47 24.64 -39.61
C ASN A 226 -32.55 24.43 -40.67
N GLY A 227 -33.58 23.65 -40.34
CA GLY A 227 -34.74 23.47 -41.20
C GLY A 227 -35.54 24.76 -41.30
N HIS A 228 -35.65 25.30 -42.51
CA HIS A 228 -36.70 26.24 -42.85
C HIS A 228 -37.49 25.68 -44.03
N HIS A 229 -38.65 25.12 -43.69
CA HIS A 229 -39.68 24.72 -44.63
C HIS A 229 -40.51 25.97 -44.94
N SER A 230 -40.36 26.56 -46.12
CA SER A 230 -41.38 27.44 -46.70
C SER A 230 -41.57 27.06 -48.16
N ASN A 231 -42.78 26.62 -48.43
CA ASN A 231 -43.28 26.04 -49.66
C ASN A 231 -43.66 27.13 -50.68
N GLY A 232 -43.49 26.83 -51.97
CA GLY A 232 -44.37 27.31 -53.05
C GLY A 232 -43.95 28.57 -53.82
N GLY A 233 -43.69 28.41 -55.12
CA GLY A 233 -43.62 29.53 -56.07
C GLY A 233 -42.94 29.20 -57.39
N VAL A 234 -43.69 28.57 -58.30
CA VAL A 234 -43.35 28.34 -59.70
C VAL A 234 -43.38 29.66 -60.47
N GLU A 235 -42.33 30.00 -61.25
CA GLU A 235 -42.47 30.55 -62.62
C GLU A 235 -41.15 30.76 -63.40
N SER A 236 -41.05 30.04 -64.53
CA SER A 236 -40.64 30.49 -65.87
C SER A 236 -39.38 31.35 -66.14
N ARG A 237 -38.33 30.69 -66.65
CA ARG A 237 -37.72 30.82 -68.01
C ARG A 237 -37.62 32.23 -68.68
N LYS A 238 -36.37 32.69 -68.94
CA LYS A 238 -35.78 33.21 -70.22
C LYS A 238 -34.59 34.17 -69.94
N SER A 239 -33.36 33.83 -70.34
CA SER A 239 -32.67 34.27 -71.58
C SER A 239 -32.49 35.79 -71.76
N ARG A 240 -31.32 36.33 -71.38
CA ARG A 240 -30.36 37.06 -72.24
C ARG A 240 -29.24 37.63 -71.39
#